data_AF-V4T9N9-F1
#
_entry.id   AF-V4T9N9-F1
#
_cell.length_a   1.000
_cell.length_b   1.000
_cell.length_c   1.000
_cell.angle_alpha   90.00
_cell.angle_beta   90.00
_cell.angle_gamma   90.00
#
_symmetry.space_group_name_H-M   'P 1'
#
loop_
_entity.id
_entity.type
_entity.pdbx_description
1 polymer ?
#
loop_
_entity_poly.entity_id
_entity_poly.type
_entity_poly.pdbx_seq_one_letter_code
_entity_poly.pdbx_strand_id
1 'polypeptide(L)'
;MKFCKKYEEYMQQKQQKLPKVACKKLKKILKKCRLALCDGAFFPTLVNDMSAVVRYFNKRAKKLINLHQAAGLKKYFLWIKGKMQGQGTHVSSLIEQGKELVVYALINAIMIRKILKKYDKIHHCGKQGPAFKSQAQSMQIEILQSPWLRELMALHINLGETNVSSSTMAAMSSEGYRLTFNDDKLSLSCELFDSIRLDIELTCPVCLETVFDPVSLTCGHILCKMCACSAASVSIVDGLKLADPREKCPLCRQAGVYQGAIHLTELNILLSRSCRDYWEKRLQMERVERVKQAKVYWENQSRAFMGI
;
A
#
# COMPACT_ATOMS: atom_id res chain seq x y z
N MET A 1 -21.23 19.69 -5.66
CA MET A 1 -19.77 19.58 -5.61
C MET A 1 -19.25 19.41 -7.03
N LYS A 2 -18.43 20.36 -7.49
CA LYS A 2 -17.87 20.38 -8.85
C LYS A 2 -17.07 19.10 -9.17
N PHE A 3 -16.35 18.56 -8.19
CA PHE A 3 -15.54 17.34 -8.34
C PHE A 3 -16.33 16.08 -8.74
N CYS A 4 -17.60 15.92 -8.35
CA CYS A 4 -18.35 14.71 -8.77
C CYS A 4 -18.57 14.64 -10.28
N LYS A 5 -18.61 15.79 -10.98
CA LYS A 5 -18.73 15.80 -12.44
C LYS A 5 -17.43 15.28 -13.07
N LYS A 6 -16.29 15.87 -12.67
CA LYS A 6 -14.94 15.44 -13.08
C LYS A 6 -14.69 13.96 -12.79
N TYR A 7 -15.09 13.47 -11.62
CA TYR A 7 -14.98 12.06 -11.24
C TYR A 7 -15.78 11.13 -12.16
N GLU A 8 -17.02 11.50 -12.49
CA GLU A 8 -17.86 10.71 -13.40
C GLU A 8 -17.32 10.73 -14.83
N GLU A 9 -16.83 11.88 -15.31
CA GLU A 9 -16.17 12.03 -16.62
C GLU A 9 -14.94 11.13 -16.71
N TYR A 10 -14.05 11.17 -15.70
CA TYR A 10 -12.90 10.27 -15.61
C TYR A 10 -13.32 8.79 -15.67
N MET A 11 -14.35 8.40 -14.93
CA MET A 11 -14.84 7.01 -14.91
C MET A 11 -15.50 6.59 -16.23
N GLN A 12 -16.08 7.53 -16.99
CA GLN A 12 -16.70 7.26 -18.29
C GLN A 12 -15.68 7.11 -19.42
N GLN A 13 -14.54 7.78 -19.32
CA GLN A 13 -13.45 7.70 -20.31
C GLN A 13 -12.72 6.34 -20.30
N LYS A 14 -12.93 5.51 -19.27
CA LYS A 14 -12.27 4.21 -19.17
C LYS A 14 -12.95 3.18 -20.08
N GLN A 15 -12.14 2.50 -20.90
CA GLN A 15 -12.60 1.49 -21.86
C GLN A 15 -13.40 0.34 -21.21
N GLN A 16 -13.08 0.02 -19.95
CA GLN A 16 -13.81 -0.96 -19.15
C GLN A 16 -14.58 -0.27 -18.02
N LYS A 17 -15.76 -0.80 -17.72
CA LYS A 17 -16.60 -0.31 -16.61
C LYS A 17 -15.94 -0.61 -15.27
N LEU A 18 -15.26 0.40 -14.70
CA LEU A 18 -14.59 0.29 -13.41
C LEU A 18 -15.59 0.41 -12.24
N PRO A 19 -15.36 -0.31 -11.13
CA PRO A 19 -16.03 0.00 -9.87
C PRO A 19 -15.76 1.44 -9.46
N LYS A 20 -16.79 2.10 -8.93
CA LYS A 20 -16.72 3.52 -8.59
C LYS A 20 -17.66 3.84 -7.45
N VAL A 21 -17.35 4.92 -6.74
CA VAL A 21 -18.22 5.55 -5.76
C VAL A 21 -19.41 6.16 -6.48
N ALA A 22 -20.62 5.73 -6.13
CA ALA A 22 -21.86 6.16 -6.74
C ALA A 22 -22.25 7.59 -6.27
N CYS A 23 -21.45 8.61 -6.61
CA CYS A 23 -21.64 9.97 -6.11
C CYS A 23 -23.07 10.49 -6.37
N LYS A 24 -23.65 10.21 -7.54
CA LYS A 24 -25.05 10.61 -7.83
C LYS A 24 -26.05 9.98 -6.85
N LYS A 25 -25.92 8.69 -6.53
CA LYS A 25 -26.78 7.97 -5.59
C LYS A 25 -26.58 8.50 -4.16
N LEU A 26 -25.34 8.58 -3.69
CA LEU A 26 -25.00 9.09 -2.36
C LEU A 26 -25.50 10.53 -2.16
N LYS A 27 -25.40 11.39 -3.18
CA LYS A 27 -25.97 12.75 -3.12
C LYS A 27 -27.49 12.76 -3.06
N LYS A 28 -28.18 11.82 -3.71
CA LYS A 28 -29.64 11.70 -3.61
C LYS A 28 -30.05 11.28 -2.20
N ILE A 29 -29.33 10.35 -1.59
CA ILE A 29 -29.53 9.94 -0.18
C ILE A 29 -29.39 11.16 0.73
N LEU A 30 -28.28 11.89 0.61
CA LEU A 30 -28.03 13.11 1.41
C LEU A 30 -29.09 14.20 1.23
N LYS A 31 -29.71 14.32 0.04
CA LYS A 31 -30.77 15.33 -0.22
C LYS A 31 -32.12 14.95 0.38
N LYS A 32 -32.42 13.66 0.49
CA LYS A 32 -33.71 13.14 1.00
C LYS A 32 -33.69 12.92 2.51
N CYS A 33 -32.67 13.44 3.18
CA CYS A 33 -32.26 12.92 4.47
C CYS A 33 -32.96 13.61 5.66
N ARG A 34 -33.42 12.79 6.62
CA ARG A 34 -33.74 13.15 8.00
C ARG A 34 -32.79 12.32 8.91
N LEU A 35 -32.04 12.96 9.80
CA LEU A 35 -30.83 12.47 10.52
C LEU A 35 -30.70 10.94 10.68
N ALA A 36 -31.57 10.26 11.43
CA ALA A 36 -31.39 8.82 11.75
C ALA A 36 -31.57 7.87 10.55
N LEU A 37 -32.38 8.23 9.55
CA LEU A 37 -32.58 7.42 8.32
C LEU A 37 -31.44 7.61 7.32
N CYS A 38 -30.61 8.64 7.46
CA CYS A 38 -29.46 8.84 6.58
C CYS A 38 -28.41 7.75 6.75
N ASP A 39 -28.08 7.45 7.99
CA ASP A 39 -26.90 6.68 8.34
C ASP A 39 -27.05 5.25 7.83
N GLY A 40 -28.24 4.68 8.04
CA GLY A 40 -28.63 3.35 7.56
C GLY A 40 -28.67 3.19 6.04
N ALA A 41 -28.68 4.28 5.26
CA ALA A 41 -28.63 4.23 3.80
C ALA A 41 -27.28 4.67 3.22
N PHE A 42 -26.67 5.71 3.79
CA PHE A 42 -25.47 6.35 3.27
C PHE A 42 -24.23 5.49 3.51
N PHE A 43 -23.94 5.13 4.76
CA PHE A 43 -22.70 4.40 5.09
C PHE A 43 -22.68 3.00 4.49
N PRO A 44 -23.76 2.19 4.54
CA PRO A 44 -23.78 0.89 3.87
C PRO A 44 -23.56 0.99 2.36
N THR A 45 -24.15 2.00 1.70
CA THR A 45 -23.89 2.24 0.27
C THR A 45 -22.42 2.58 0.03
N LEU A 46 -21.82 3.44 0.86
CA LEU A 46 -20.42 3.83 0.73
C LEU A 46 -19.46 2.66 1.01
N VAL A 47 -19.74 1.83 2.01
CA VAL A 47 -18.98 0.60 2.31
C VAL A 47 -18.96 -0.33 1.10
N ASN A 48 -20.11 -0.55 0.46
CA ASN A 48 -20.21 -1.41 -0.73
C ASN A 48 -19.38 -0.85 -1.89
N ASP A 49 -19.51 0.45 -2.16
CA ASP A 49 -18.74 1.14 -3.20
C ASP A 49 -17.22 1.05 -2.93
N MET A 50 -16.78 1.34 -1.70
CA MET A 50 -15.37 1.28 -1.29
C MET A 50 -14.82 -0.15 -1.38
N SER A 51 -15.58 -1.13 -0.91
CA SER A 51 -15.20 -2.55 -0.98
C SER A 51 -14.99 -3.01 -2.42
N ALA A 52 -15.86 -2.59 -3.34
CA ALA A 52 -15.74 -2.93 -4.76
C ALA A 52 -14.50 -2.28 -5.40
N VAL A 53 -14.23 -1.01 -5.07
CA VAL A 53 -13.06 -0.26 -5.53
C VAL A 53 -11.77 -0.90 -5.05
N VAL A 54 -11.64 -1.17 -3.74
CA VAL A 54 -10.45 -1.78 -3.15
C VAL A 54 -10.21 -3.20 -3.68
N ARG A 55 -11.27 -4.01 -3.79
CA ARG A 55 -11.16 -5.38 -4.33
C ARG A 55 -10.64 -5.37 -5.76
N TYR A 56 -11.19 -4.50 -6.61
CA TYR A 56 -10.74 -4.36 -7.99
C TYR A 56 -9.29 -3.89 -8.07
N PHE A 57 -8.96 -2.83 -7.33
CA PHE A 57 -7.60 -2.28 -7.29
C PHE A 57 -6.58 -3.34 -6.84
N ASN A 58 -6.81 -3.98 -5.68
CA ASN A 58 -5.90 -5.00 -5.14
C ASN A 58 -5.71 -6.17 -6.11
N LYS A 59 -6.79 -6.67 -6.72
CA LYS A 59 -6.72 -7.75 -7.71
C LYS A 59 -5.86 -7.35 -8.91
N ARG A 60 -6.05 -6.15 -9.44
CA ARG A 60 -5.36 -5.69 -10.65
C ARG A 60 -3.90 -5.32 -10.38
N ALA A 61 -3.62 -4.66 -9.27
CA ALA A 61 -2.27 -4.32 -8.82
C ALA A 61 -1.45 -5.58 -8.53
N LYS A 62 -2.00 -6.54 -7.76
CA LYS A 62 -1.36 -7.85 -7.52
C LYS A 62 -1.05 -8.58 -8.82
N LYS A 63 -1.99 -8.61 -9.77
CA LYS A 63 -1.75 -9.23 -11.09
C LYS A 63 -0.58 -8.56 -11.82
N LEU A 64 -0.52 -7.23 -11.81
CA LEU A 64 0.54 -6.46 -12.48
C LEU A 64 1.91 -6.75 -11.86
N ILE A 65 2.00 -6.72 -10.53
CA ILE A 65 3.24 -7.02 -9.79
C ILE A 65 3.69 -8.47 -10.01
N ASN A 66 2.76 -9.42 -9.96
CA ASN A 66 3.08 -10.83 -10.23
C ASN A 66 3.59 -11.05 -11.66
N LEU A 67 3.02 -10.35 -12.65
CA LEU A 67 3.51 -10.39 -14.03
C LEU A 67 4.93 -9.83 -14.14
N HIS A 68 5.23 -8.74 -13.43
CA HIS A 68 6.57 -8.18 -13.35
C HIS A 68 7.56 -9.18 -12.72
N GLN A 69 7.20 -9.78 -11.58
CA GLN A 69 8.03 -10.76 -10.88
C GLN A 69 8.26 -12.04 -11.71
N ALA A 70 7.22 -12.54 -12.38
CA ALA A 70 7.29 -13.74 -13.22
C ALA A 70 8.12 -13.54 -14.50
N ALA A 71 8.21 -12.31 -15.02
CA ALA A 71 9.11 -11.96 -16.12
C ALA A 71 10.61 -12.08 -15.75
N GLY A 72 10.90 -12.33 -14.46
CA GLY A 72 12.18 -12.72 -13.93
C GLY A 72 13.04 -11.53 -13.53
N LEU A 73 13.40 -11.45 -12.25
CA LEU A 73 14.36 -10.47 -11.71
C LEU A 73 15.70 -10.49 -12.45
N LYS A 74 16.13 -11.63 -13.01
CA LYS A 74 17.35 -11.75 -13.83
C LYS A 74 17.25 -10.98 -15.17
N LYS A 75 16.07 -10.94 -15.80
CA LYS A 75 15.83 -10.19 -17.04
C LYS A 75 15.84 -8.69 -16.77
N TYR A 76 15.26 -8.30 -15.63
CA TYR A 76 15.33 -6.95 -15.06
C TYR A 76 16.76 -6.54 -14.67
N PHE A 77 17.56 -7.44 -14.11
CA PHE A 77 18.97 -7.19 -13.76
C PHE A 77 19.89 -7.07 -14.99
N LEU A 78 19.62 -7.86 -16.05
CA LEU A 78 20.27 -7.72 -17.37
C LEU A 78 19.89 -6.41 -18.06
N TRP A 79 18.64 -5.95 -17.88
CA TRP A 79 18.12 -4.68 -18.37
C TRP A 79 18.76 -3.47 -17.66
N ILE A 80 18.97 -3.54 -16.33
CA ILE A 80 19.73 -2.54 -15.54
C ILE A 80 21.20 -2.42 -16.02
N LYS A 81 21.77 -3.49 -16.58
CA LYS A 81 23.14 -3.50 -17.13
C LYS A 81 23.23 -3.06 -18.60
N GLY A 82 22.16 -2.52 -19.20
CA GLY A 82 22.22 -1.86 -20.51
C GLY A 82 22.45 -2.76 -21.73
N LYS A 83 22.27 -4.09 -21.62
CA LYS A 83 22.33 -5.00 -22.78
C LYS A 83 20.93 -5.51 -23.13
N MET A 84 20.19 -4.78 -23.95
CA MET A 84 19.24 -5.32 -24.95
C MET A 84 18.62 -4.14 -25.74
N GLN A 85 19.12 -3.92 -26.96
CA GLN A 85 18.36 -3.24 -28.00
C GLN A 85 17.20 -4.18 -28.42
N GLY A 86 15.94 -3.78 -28.22
CA GLY A 86 14.81 -4.40 -28.93
C GLY A 86 13.53 -4.83 -28.17
N GLN A 87 13.30 -4.50 -26.88
CA GLN A 87 12.07 -4.93 -26.15
C GLN A 87 11.29 -3.79 -25.43
N GLY A 88 11.16 -2.62 -26.07
CA GLY A 88 10.56 -1.42 -25.44
C GLY A 88 9.03 -1.42 -25.25
N THR A 89 8.26 -2.31 -25.87
CA THR A 89 6.78 -2.19 -25.92
C THR A 89 6.04 -2.78 -24.70
N HIS A 90 6.48 -3.95 -24.20
CA HIS A 90 5.77 -4.64 -23.11
C HIS A 90 5.99 -3.96 -21.74
N VAL A 91 7.21 -3.48 -21.46
CA VAL A 91 7.53 -2.78 -20.20
C VAL A 91 6.84 -1.43 -20.12
N SER A 92 6.83 -0.67 -21.22
CA SER A 92 6.11 0.61 -21.31
C SER A 92 4.61 0.43 -21.03
N SER A 93 3.99 -0.63 -21.58
CA SER A 93 2.60 -1.00 -21.30
C SER A 93 2.33 -1.33 -19.82
N LEU A 94 3.24 -2.04 -19.15
CA LEU A 94 3.10 -2.37 -17.72
C LEU A 94 3.23 -1.12 -16.83
N ILE A 95 4.19 -0.24 -17.15
CA ILE A 95 4.39 1.03 -16.44
C ILE A 95 3.14 1.89 -16.54
N GLU A 96 2.60 2.03 -17.75
CA GLU A 96 1.41 2.85 -17.99
C GLU A 96 0.18 2.28 -17.27
N GLN A 97 -0.05 0.96 -17.35
CA GLN A 97 -1.10 0.30 -16.57
C GLN A 97 -0.95 0.51 -15.06
N GLY A 98 0.29 0.56 -14.57
CA GLY A 98 0.59 0.87 -13.17
C GLY A 98 0.21 2.30 -12.80
N LYS A 99 0.61 3.29 -13.61
CA LYS A 99 0.22 4.70 -13.41
C LYS A 99 -1.29 4.86 -13.37
N GLU A 100 -1.99 4.28 -14.34
CA GLU A 100 -3.46 4.36 -14.40
C GLU A 100 -4.14 3.81 -13.14
N LEU A 101 -3.60 2.74 -12.54
CA LEU A 101 -4.12 2.16 -11.30
C LEU A 101 -3.88 3.06 -10.09
N VAL A 102 -2.72 3.71 -9.99
CA VAL A 102 -2.48 4.71 -8.93
C VAL A 102 -3.45 5.88 -9.09
N VAL A 103 -3.59 6.43 -10.29
CA VAL A 103 -4.55 7.52 -10.59
C VAL A 103 -5.95 7.10 -10.18
N TYR A 104 -6.36 5.88 -10.52
CA TYR A 104 -7.65 5.31 -10.12
C TYR A 104 -7.80 5.27 -8.59
N ALA A 105 -6.79 4.80 -7.86
CA ALA A 105 -6.81 4.75 -6.40
C ALA A 105 -6.97 6.15 -5.78
N LEU A 106 -6.19 7.12 -6.26
CA LEU A 106 -6.20 8.49 -5.76
C LEU A 106 -7.54 9.18 -6.05
N ILE A 107 -8.04 9.13 -7.29
CA ILE A 107 -9.31 9.76 -7.67
C ILE A 107 -10.48 9.19 -6.84
N ASN A 108 -10.48 7.89 -6.56
CA ASN A 108 -11.46 7.28 -5.65
C ASN A 108 -11.30 7.77 -4.21
N ALA A 109 -10.07 7.81 -3.67
CA ALA A 109 -9.81 8.32 -2.33
C ALA A 109 -10.26 9.78 -2.17
N ILE A 110 -10.06 10.61 -3.20
CA ILE A 110 -10.56 11.99 -3.25
C ILE A 110 -12.07 12.03 -3.16
N MET A 111 -12.74 11.22 -3.98
CA MET A 111 -14.20 11.16 -4.02
C MET A 111 -14.76 10.75 -2.65
N ILE A 112 -14.20 9.71 -2.02
CA ILE A 112 -14.58 9.27 -0.66
C ILE A 112 -14.39 10.40 0.36
N ARG A 113 -13.21 11.02 0.38
CA ARG A 113 -12.91 12.14 1.29
C ARG A 113 -13.90 13.29 1.13
N LYS A 114 -14.20 13.64 -0.12
CA LYS A 114 -15.08 14.75 -0.43
C LYS A 114 -16.56 14.44 -0.16
N ILE A 115 -17.03 13.20 -0.34
CA ILE A 115 -18.42 12.82 0.00
C ILE A 115 -18.63 12.76 1.52
N LEU A 116 -17.65 12.28 2.28
CA LEU A 116 -17.68 12.30 3.75
C LEU A 116 -17.71 13.74 4.28
N LYS A 117 -16.83 14.63 3.79
CA LYS A 117 -16.90 16.07 4.13
C LYS A 117 -18.27 16.69 3.82
N LYS A 118 -18.93 16.25 2.74
CA LYS A 118 -20.27 16.71 2.39
C LYS A 118 -21.33 16.18 3.35
N TYR A 119 -21.23 14.92 3.78
CA TYR A 119 -22.09 14.33 4.80
C TYR A 119 -21.96 15.15 6.11
N ASP A 120 -20.73 15.33 6.62
CA ASP A 120 -20.48 16.05 7.86
C ASP A 120 -21.06 17.48 7.83
N LYS A 121 -20.89 18.16 6.68
CA LYS A 121 -21.44 19.51 6.46
C LYS A 121 -22.96 19.56 6.46
N ILE A 122 -23.65 18.55 5.92
CA ILE A 122 -25.14 18.51 5.87
C ILE A 122 -25.72 18.19 7.24
N HIS A 123 -25.02 17.35 8.01
CA HIS A 123 -25.49 16.89 9.32
C HIS A 123 -25.01 17.75 10.49
N HIS A 124 -24.26 18.83 10.22
CA HIS A 124 -23.61 19.66 11.23
C HIS A 124 -22.82 18.82 12.26
N CYS A 125 -22.24 17.70 11.81
CA CYS A 125 -21.54 16.73 12.65
C CYS A 125 -20.14 16.49 12.10
N GLY A 126 -19.12 16.91 12.84
CA GLY A 126 -17.72 16.71 12.44
C GLY A 126 -17.11 15.36 12.84
N LYS A 127 -17.87 14.48 13.50
CA LYS A 127 -17.35 13.25 14.13
C LYS A 127 -17.62 11.98 13.31
N GLN A 128 -18.71 11.95 12.53
CA GLN A 128 -19.12 10.74 11.81
C GLN A 128 -18.21 10.40 10.63
N GLY A 129 -17.80 11.39 9.81
CA GLY A 129 -16.82 11.17 8.75
C GLY A 129 -15.48 10.60 9.26
N PRO A 130 -14.87 11.16 10.31
CA PRO A 130 -13.70 10.59 10.96
C PRO A 130 -13.93 9.18 11.53
N ALA A 131 -15.02 8.96 12.26
CA ALA A 131 -15.35 7.64 12.82
C ALA A 131 -15.50 6.58 11.72
N PHE A 132 -16.15 6.92 10.61
CA PHE A 132 -16.26 6.06 9.45
C PHE A 132 -14.90 5.74 8.82
N LYS A 133 -13.94 6.66 8.80
CA LYS A 133 -12.59 6.36 8.30
C LYS A 133 -11.89 5.32 9.17
N SER A 134 -11.93 5.46 10.49
CA SER A 134 -11.39 4.46 11.42
C SER A 134 -12.07 3.09 11.22
N GLN A 135 -13.38 3.09 11.00
CA GLN A 135 -14.12 1.87 10.65
C GLN A 135 -13.65 1.29 9.31
N ALA A 136 -13.53 2.10 8.26
CA ALA A 136 -13.06 1.68 6.94
C ALA A 136 -11.64 1.09 6.96
N GLN A 137 -10.77 1.60 7.83
CA GLN A 137 -9.45 1.05 8.10
C GLN A 137 -9.55 -0.35 8.70
N SER A 138 -10.35 -0.53 9.75
CA SER A 138 -10.53 -1.84 10.38
C SER A 138 -11.08 -2.90 9.40
N MET A 139 -11.95 -2.46 8.49
CA MET A 139 -12.59 -3.27 7.45
C MET A 139 -11.70 -3.52 6.21
N GLN A 140 -10.50 -2.94 6.13
CA GLN A 140 -9.60 -3.03 4.96
C GLN A 140 -10.21 -2.52 3.64
N ILE A 141 -11.01 -1.47 3.71
CA ILE A 141 -11.66 -0.83 2.55
C ILE A 141 -11.15 0.59 2.28
N GLU A 142 -10.13 1.06 3.02
CA GLU A 142 -9.42 2.29 2.69
C GLU A 142 -8.30 2.02 1.66
N ILE A 143 -8.50 2.46 0.41
CA ILE A 143 -7.58 2.17 -0.71
C ILE A 143 -6.16 2.73 -0.49
N LEU A 144 -6.00 3.84 0.22
CA LEU A 144 -4.70 4.45 0.49
C LEU A 144 -3.85 3.63 1.48
N GLN A 145 -4.48 2.76 2.26
CA GLN A 145 -3.79 1.83 3.16
C GLN A 145 -3.49 0.48 2.49
N SER A 146 -3.83 0.31 1.21
CA SER A 146 -3.57 -0.93 0.50
C SER A 146 -2.06 -1.20 0.38
N PRO A 147 -1.58 -2.38 0.80
CA PRO A 147 -0.18 -2.76 0.57
C PRO A 147 0.19 -2.78 -0.91
N TRP A 148 -0.77 -3.08 -1.78
CA TRP A 148 -0.56 -3.12 -3.22
C TRP A 148 -0.36 -1.74 -3.84
N LEU A 149 -0.87 -0.67 -3.20
CA LEU A 149 -0.59 0.70 -3.63
C LEU A 149 0.88 1.05 -3.38
N ARG A 150 1.42 0.63 -2.23
CA ARG A 150 2.82 0.86 -1.86
C ARG A 150 3.78 0.11 -2.78
N GLU A 151 3.51 -1.18 -3.01
CA GLU A 151 4.28 -1.98 -3.96
C GLU A 151 4.24 -1.38 -5.37
N LEU A 152 3.07 -0.89 -5.81
CA LEU A 152 2.93 -0.30 -7.13
C LEU A 152 3.70 1.03 -7.26
N MET A 153 3.69 1.85 -6.21
CA MET A 153 4.48 3.08 -6.15
C MET A 153 5.98 2.76 -6.14
N ALA A 154 6.41 1.77 -5.36
CA ALA A 154 7.80 1.35 -5.32
C ALA A 154 8.26 0.77 -6.66
N LEU A 155 7.44 -0.07 -7.29
CA LEU A 155 7.67 -0.59 -8.64
C LEU A 155 7.84 0.56 -9.65
N HIS A 156 7.01 1.59 -9.55
CA HIS A 156 7.09 2.73 -10.46
C HIS A 156 8.43 3.45 -10.37
N ILE A 157 8.93 3.69 -9.15
CA ILE A 157 10.24 4.31 -8.92
C ILE A 157 11.35 3.37 -9.41
N ASN A 158 11.28 2.08 -9.05
CA ASN A 158 12.22 1.05 -9.50
C ASN A 158 12.34 0.92 -11.03
N LEU A 159 11.27 1.24 -11.76
CA LEU A 159 11.22 1.24 -13.23
C LEU A 159 11.56 2.61 -13.84
N GLY A 160 11.37 3.71 -13.12
CA GLY A 160 11.65 5.07 -13.59
C GLY A 160 13.12 5.48 -13.51
N GLU A 161 13.89 4.91 -12.57
CA GLU A 161 15.32 5.19 -12.38
C GLU A 161 16.23 4.73 -13.54
N THR A 162 15.71 4.02 -14.55
CA THR A 162 16.52 3.54 -15.70
C THR A 162 16.62 4.53 -16.86
N ASN A 163 15.88 5.66 -16.86
CA ASN A 163 15.80 6.59 -18.00
C ASN A 163 16.44 7.97 -17.78
N VAL A 164 17.14 8.21 -16.68
CA VAL A 164 17.75 9.53 -16.44
C VAL A 164 19.23 9.53 -16.83
N SER A 165 19.48 9.54 -18.13
CA SER A 165 20.63 10.28 -18.66
C SER A 165 20.24 11.76 -18.75
N SER A 166 21.09 12.62 -18.17
CA SER A 166 21.12 14.07 -18.38
C SER A 166 20.63 14.50 -19.77
N SER A 167 19.45 15.13 -19.85
CA SER A 167 19.17 16.31 -20.68
C SER A 167 17.65 16.61 -20.77
N THR A 168 17.39 17.89 -20.57
CA THR A 168 16.22 18.73 -20.84
C THR A 168 15.20 18.22 -21.87
N MET A 169 13.91 18.41 -21.53
CA MET A 169 12.69 18.39 -22.39
C MET A 169 11.80 17.13 -22.33
N ALA A 170 10.91 17.07 -21.33
CA ALA A 170 9.59 16.44 -21.47
C ALA A 170 8.62 16.99 -20.40
N ALA A 171 8.27 18.27 -20.54
CA ALA A 171 7.21 18.90 -19.78
C ALA A 171 5.83 18.37 -20.23
N MET A 172 5.44 17.13 -19.86
CA MET A 172 4.05 16.61 -19.88
C MET A 172 3.81 15.37 -18.99
N SER A 173 4.53 15.16 -17.88
CA SER A 173 4.10 14.21 -16.83
C SER A 173 4.35 14.78 -15.43
N SER A 174 3.41 15.61 -14.94
CA SER A 174 3.42 16.23 -13.61
C SER A 174 3.03 15.23 -12.50
N GLU A 175 3.51 13.99 -12.57
CA GLU A 175 3.19 12.90 -11.64
C GLU A 175 4.48 12.41 -10.98
N GLY A 176 4.84 13.04 -9.86
CA GLY A 176 6.10 12.77 -9.15
C GLY A 176 5.91 11.72 -8.06
N TYR A 177 6.32 10.48 -8.34
CA TYR A 177 6.58 9.49 -7.30
C TYR A 177 8.02 9.70 -6.82
N ARG A 178 8.22 9.95 -5.53
CA ARG A 178 9.55 10.26 -5.00
C ARG A 178 9.75 9.63 -3.64
N LEU A 179 10.93 9.07 -3.43
CA LEU A 179 11.46 8.88 -2.08
C LEU A 179 12.10 10.17 -1.59
N THR A 180 11.76 10.56 -0.37
CA THR A 180 12.29 11.76 0.28
C THR A 180 12.93 11.41 1.61
N PHE A 181 14.11 11.99 1.87
CA PHE A 181 14.82 11.91 3.14
C PHE A 181 14.65 13.25 3.84
N ASN A 182 13.93 13.28 4.96
CA ASN A 182 13.78 14.46 5.80
C ASN A 182 14.24 14.09 7.22
N ASP A 183 15.21 14.81 7.78
CA ASP A 183 15.65 14.67 9.18
C ASP A 183 15.80 13.19 9.63
N ASP A 184 16.64 12.42 8.92
CA ASP A 184 16.90 10.98 9.11
C ASP A 184 15.71 10.02 8.87
N LYS A 185 14.56 10.54 8.46
CA LYS A 185 13.35 9.77 8.21
C LYS A 185 13.04 9.66 6.72
N LEU A 186 12.93 8.41 6.27
CA LEU A 186 12.62 8.09 4.89
C LEU A 186 11.11 8.02 4.68
N SER A 187 10.60 8.71 3.65
CA SER A 187 9.21 8.62 3.26
C SER A 187 9.01 8.42 1.76
N LEU A 188 7.96 7.66 1.44
CA LEU A 188 7.51 7.42 0.08
C LEU A 188 6.35 8.36 -0.23
N SER A 189 6.59 9.29 -1.14
CA SER A 189 5.66 10.34 -1.50
C SER A 189 5.13 10.21 -2.92
N CYS A 190 3.89 10.62 -3.11
CA CYS A 190 3.28 10.78 -4.43
C CYS A 190 2.42 12.04 -4.44
N GLU A 191 2.68 12.90 -5.42
CA GLU A 191 1.89 14.10 -5.69
C GLU A 191 1.19 13.96 -7.04
N LEU A 192 -0.14 13.93 -7.01
CA LEU A 192 -0.99 13.85 -8.20
C LEU A 192 -2.25 14.72 -7.99
N PHE A 193 -2.59 15.57 -8.96
CA PHE A 193 -3.82 16.39 -9.08
C PHE A 193 -4.39 17.06 -7.80
N ASP A 194 -4.60 18.39 -7.84
CA ASP A 194 -5.29 19.16 -6.78
C ASP A 194 -4.71 18.98 -5.34
N SER A 195 -3.37 18.92 -5.22
CA SER A 195 -2.62 19.01 -3.94
C SER A 195 -2.73 17.80 -3.00
N ILE A 196 -3.04 16.60 -3.50
CA ILE A 196 -3.00 15.40 -2.64
C ILE A 196 -1.62 14.78 -2.69
N ARG A 197 -0.91 15.02 -1.59
CA ARG A 197 0.30 14.32 -1.24
C ARG A 197 -0.07 13.09 -0.42
N LEU A 198 0.20 11.91 -0.96
CA LEU A 198 0.32 10.71 -0.14
C LEU A 198 1.75 10.67 0.35
N ASP A 199 1.94 10.63 1.66
CA ASP A 199 3.25 10.54 2.29
C ASP A 199 3.22 9.34 3.23
N ILE A 200 4.07 8.35 2.94
CA ILE A 200 4.13 7.10 3.68
C ILE A 200 5.49 7.09 4.36
N GLU A 201 5.48 7.31 5.67
CA GLU A 201 6.65 7.11 6.50
C GLU A 201 7.07 5.64 6.47
N LEU A 202 8.35 5.41 6.21
CA LEU A 202 8.96 4.08 6.11
C LEU A 202 9.77 3.73 7.37
N THR A 203 9.34 4.24 8.53
CA THR A 203 9.93 3.92 9.84
C THR A 203 9.18 2.75 10.47
N CYS A 204 9.92 1.75 10.94
CA CYS A 204 9.33 0.65 11.69
C CYS A 204 8.94 1.14 13.09
N PRO A 205 7.67 0.97 13.52
CA PRO A 205 7.21 1.46 14.82
C PRO A 205 7.76 0.70 16.03
N VAL A 206 8.44 -0.43 15.80
CA VAL A 206 8.99 -1.28 16.87
C VAL A 206 10.46 -0.95 17.14
N CYS A 207 11.29 -0.90 16.09
CA CYS A 207 12.72 -0.57 16.25
C CYS A 207 13.04 0.90 16.01
N LEU A 208 12.08 1.70 15.54
CA LEU A 208 12.21 3.13 15.24
C LEU A 208 13.26 3.47 14.17
N GLU A 209 13.75 2.47 13.44
CA GLU A 209 14.63 2.62 12.29
C GLU A 209 13.83 2.54 10.98
N THR A 210 14.46 2.90 9.86
CA THR A 210 13.95 2.61 8.52
C THR A 210 13.59 1.13 8.39
N VAL A 211 12.42 0.85 7.84
CA VAL A 211 11.91 -0.50 7.72
C VAL A 211 12.85 -1.39 6.88
N PHE A 212 13.16 -2.58 7.39
CA PHE A 212 14.02 -3.57 6.75
C PHE A 212 13.26 -4.88 6.56
N ASP A 213 13.37 -5.51 5.39
CA ASP A 213 12.53 -6.68 5.02
C ASP A 213 11.03 -6.37 5.28
N PRO A 214 10.47 -5.32 4.64
CA PRO A 214 9.18 -4.74 5.02
C PRO A 214 8.02 -5.71 4.80
N VAL A 215 7.20 -5.84 5.83
CA VAL A 215 5.92 -6.55 5.80
C VAL A 215 4.79 -5.57 6.10
N SER A 216 3.73 -5.61 5.30
CA SER A 216 2.47 -4.94 5.62
C SER A 216 1.55 -5.92 6.32
N LEU A 217 1.13 -5.57 7.53
CA LEU A 217 0.06 -6.27 8.24
C LEU A 217 -1.27 -6.06 7.51
N THR A 218 -2.28 -6.90 7.79
CA THR A 218 -3.59 -6.76 7.16
C THR A 218 -4.23 -5.43 7.49
N CYS A 219 -3.94 -4.83 8.67
CA CYS A 219 -4.37 -3.48 9.04
C CYS A 219 -3.69 -2.33 8.29
N GLY A 220 -2.81 -2.64 7.34
CA GLY A 220 -2.09 -1.66 6.54
C GLY A 220 -0.87 -1.05 7.23
N HIS A 221 -0.49 -1.44 8.44
CA HIS A 221 0.75 -0.96 9.07
C HIS A 221 1.96 -1.74 8.57
N ILE A 222 3.09 -1.04 8.34
CA ILE A 222 4.33 -1.63 7.82
C ILE A 222 5.33 -1.79 8.96
N LEU A 223 5.90 -2.98 9.10
CA LEU A 223 6.92 -3.30 10.09
C LEU A 223 8.09 -4.02 9.41
N CYS A 224 9.26 -4.07 10.07
CA CYS A 224 10.30 -5.02 9.68
C CYS A 224 9.79 -6.45 9.90
N LYS A 225 10.19 -7.42 9.07
CA LYS A 225 9.79 -8.81 9.23
C LYS A 225 10.11 -9.36 10.63
N MET A 226 11.32 -9.12 11.12
CA MET A 226 11.73 -9.56 12.46
C MET A 226 10.90 -8.91 13.58
N CYS A 227 10.65 -7.60 13.46
CA CYS A 227 9.81 -6.88 14.41
C CYS A 227 8.36 -7.39 14.41
N ALA A 228 7.82 -7.71 13.24
CA ALA A 228 6.49 -8.28 13.12
C ALA A 228 6.42 -9.69 13.75
N CYS A 229 7.42 -10.54 13.52
CA CYS A 229 7.48 -11.88 14.14
C CYS A 229 7.54 -11.77 15.67
N SER A 230 8.41 -10.90 16.19
CA SER A 230 8.52 -10.64 17.63
C SER A 230 7.21 -10.12 18.23
N ALA A 231 6.59 -9.12 17.59
CA ALA A 231 5.32 -8.55 18.03
C ALA A 231 4.12 -9.50 17.91
N ALA A 232 4.26 -10.58 17.14
CA ALA A 232 3.26 -11.64 17.00
C ALA A 232 3.60 -12.89 17.83
N SER A 233 4.65 -12.82 18.66
CA SER A 233 5.15 -13.94 19.47
C SER A 233 5.38 -15.23 18.67
N VAL A 234 5.84 -15.09 17.42
CA VAL A 234 6.21 -16.23 16.54
C VAL A 234 7.69 -16.18 16.18
N SER A 235 8.26 -17.36 15.97
CA SER A 235 9.63 -17.44 15.45
C SER A 235 9.67 -16.97 13.99
N ILE A 236 10.86 -16.56 13.54
CA ILE A 236 11.08 -16.21 12.12
C ILE A 236 10.92 -17.45 11.22
N VAL A 237 11.18 -18.65 11.76
CA VAL A 237 11.07 -19.93 11.05
C VAL A 237 9.60 -20.29 10.78
N ASP A 238 8.76 -20.20 11.81
CA ASP A 238 7.31 -20.40 11.72
C ASP A 238 6.64 -19.35 10.82
N GLY A 239 7.08 -18.10 10.99
CA GLY A 239 6.57 -16.95 10.28
C GLY A 239 5.19 -16.49 10.74
N LEU A 240 4.77 -15.35 10.20
CA LEU A 240 3.57 -14.62 10.63
C LEU A 240 2.23 -15.36 10.42
N LYS A 241 2.22 -16.38 9.58
CA LYS A 241 1.03 -17.19 9.32
C LYS A 241 0.57 -18.00 10.52
N LEU A 242 1.49 -18.32 11.44
CA LEU A 242 1.21 -19.08 12.66
C LEU A 242 0.93 -18.19 13.88
N ALA A 243 0.84 -16.87 13.69
CA ALA A 243 0.51 -15.94 14.77
C ALA A 243 -0.88 -16.22 15.37
N ASP A 244 -0.98 -16.14 16.69
CA ASP A 244 -2.27 -16.21 17.39
C ASP A 244 -3.17 -15.05 16.93
N PRO A 245 -4.43 -15.31 16.53
CA PRO A 245 -5.38 -14.25 16.16
C PRO A 245 -5.61 -13.17 17.22
N ARG A 246 -5.27 -13.42 18.49
CA ARG A 246 -5.35 -12.46 19.60
C ARG A 246 -4.22 -11.43 19.59
N GLU A 247 -3.11 -11.73 18.91
CA GLU A 247 -1.99 -10.81 18.80
C GLU A 247 -2.38 -9.54 18.06
N LYS A 248 -1.92 -8.41 18.58
CA LYS A 248 -2.38 -7.08 18.19
C LYS A 248 -1.27 -6.30 17.51
N CYS A 249 -1.65 -5.55 16.46
CA CYS A 249 -0.77 -4.57 15.85
C CYS A 249 -0.20 -3.60 16.91
N PRO A 250 1.11 -3.34 16.98
CA PRO A 250 1.69 -2.41 17.95
C PRO A 250 1.25 -0.95 17.71
N LEU A 251 0.81 -0.61 16.49
CA LEU A 251 0.35 0.73 16.14
C LEU A 251 -1.13 0.96 16.41
N CYS A 252 -2.00 0.10 15.87
CA CYS A 252 -3.46 0.31 15.94
C CYS A 252 -4.19 -0.62 16.91
N ARG A 253 -3.49 -1.55 17.55
CA ARG A 253 -4.03 -2.53 18.50
C ARG A 253 -5.12 -3.45 17.93
N GLN A 254 -5.31 -3.47 16.62
CA GLN A 254 -6.21 -4.41 15.94
C GLN A 254 -5.63 -5.82 16.04
N ALA A 255 -6.45 -6.77 16.47
CA ALA A 255 -6.11 -8.19 16.58
C ALA A 255 -6.23 -8.90 15.22
N GLY A 256 -5.56 -10.04 15.06
CA GLY A 256 -5.71 -10.90 13.88
C GLY A 256 -5.07 -10.34 12.61
N VAL A 257 -4.06 -9.48 12.76
CA VAL A 257 -3.48 -8.73 11.63
C VAL A 257 -2.28 -9.37 10.95
N TYR A 258 -1.72 -10.41 11.56
CA TYR A 258 -0.43 -11.01 11.15
C TYR A 258 -0.57 -12.12 10.11
N GLN A 259 -1.59 -12.97 10.22
CA GLN A 259 -1.73 -14.17 9.38
C GLN A 259 -1.84 -13.86 7.88
N GLY A 260 -2.45 -12.72 7.55
CA GLY A 260 -2.58 -12.23 6.18
C GLY A 260 -1.52 -11.20 5.77
N ALA A 261 -0.43 -11.05 6.53
CA ALA A 261 0.62 -10.08 6.22
C ALA A 261 1.27 -10.37 4.86
N ILE A 262 1.61 -9.28 4.14
CA ILE A 262 2.18 -9.32 2.80
C ILE A 262 3.59 -8.76 2.86
N HIS A 263 4.57 -9.52 2.34
CA HIS A 263 5.92 -9.03 2.12
C HIS A 263 5.94 -8.02 0.96
N LEU A 264 6.52 -6.85 1.19
CA LEU A 264 6.58 -5.75 0.23
C LEU A 264 7.90 -5.82 -0.56
N THR A 265 7.92 -6.63 -1.62
CA THR A 265 9.13 -6.95 -2.38
C THR A 265 9.68 -5.76 -3.16
N GLU A 266 8.82 -5.02 -3.86
CA GLU A 266 9.25 -3.86 -4.64
C GLU A 266 9.74 -2.74 -3.73
N LEU A 267 9.07 -2.54 -2.59
CA LEU A 267 9.53 -1.62 -1.57
C LEU A 267 10.89 -2.04 -0.99
N ASN A 268 11.08 -3.33 -0.71
CA ASN A 268 12.35 -3.86 -0.24
C ASN A 268 13.50 -3.60 -1.22
N ILE A 269 13.25 -3.83 -2.53
CA ILE A 269 14.23 -3.55 -3.59
C ILE A 269 14.58 -2.07 -3.61
N LEU A 270 13.55 -1.21 -3.58
CA LEU A 270 13.71 0.23 -3.61
C LEU A 270 14.58 0.71 -2.42
N LEU A 271 14.22 0.31 -1.20
CA LEU A 271 14.95 0.65 0.02
C LEU A 271 16.41 0.19 -0.01
N SER A 272 16.66 -1.01 -0.53
CA SER A 272 18.02 -1.56 -0.64
C SER A 272 18.93 -0.74 -1.56
N ARG A 273 18.35 -0.06 -2.55
CA ARG A 273 19.07 0.80 -3.51
C ARG A 273 19.26 2.20 -2.98
N SER A 274 18.25 2.76 -2.33
CA SER A 274 18.27 4.13 -1.84
C SER A 274 19.15 4.30 -0.60
N CYS A 275 19.36 3.26 0.21
CA CYS A 275 20.11 3.33 1.47
C CYS A 275 21.19 2.24 1.61
N ARG A 276 22.09 2.09 0.63
CA ARG A 276 23.01 0.93 0.53
C ARG A 276 23.82 0.63 1.80
N ASP A 277 24.50 1.64 2.35
CA ASP A 277 25.40 1.42 3.50
C ASP A 277 24.65 1.00 4.77
N TYR A 278 23.50 1.64 5.04
CA TYR A 278 22.61 1.23 6.12
C TYR A 278 22.08 -0.18 5.86
N TRP A 279 21.64 -0.45 4.63
CA TRP A 279 21.03 -1.72 4.24
C TRP A 279 21.99 -2.90 4.39
N GLU A 280 23.25 -2.74 3.96
CA GLU A 280 24.27 -3.76 4.08
C GLU A 280 24.60 -4.07 5.54
N LYS A 281 24.80 -3.03 6.37
CA LYS A 281 25.01 -3.19 7.82
C LYS A 281 23.83 -3.92 8.46
N ARG A 282 22.60 -3.47 8.19
CA ARG A 282 21.37 -4.06 8.74
C ARG A 282 21.20 -5.52 8.31
N LEU A 283 21.51 -5.84 7.05
CA LEU A 283 21.47 -7.21 6.53
C LEU A 283 22.43 -8.14 7.27
N GLN A 284 23.66 -7.71 7.55
CA GLN A 284 24.62 -8.53 8.29
C GLN A 284 24.16 -8.77 9.73
N MET A 285 23.69 -7.72 10.41
CA MET A 285 23.18 -7.84 11.78
C MET A 285 21.98 -8.79 11.87
N GLU A 286 20.97 -8.60 11.01
CA GLU A 286 19.78 -9.45 11.02
C GLU A 286 20.09 -10.89 10.57
N ARG A 287 21.09 -11.11 9.71
CA ARG A 287 21.51 -12.47 9.34
C ARG A 287 22.04 -13.25 10.54
N VAL A 288 22.89 -12.63 11.37
CA VAL A 288 23.41 -13.25 12.59
C VAL A 288 22.26 -13.59 13.55
N GLU A 289 21.35 -12.65 13.78
CA GLU A 289 20.23 -12.86 14.69
C GLU A 289 19.24 -13.92 14.16
N ARG A 290 18.95 -13.95 12.86
CA ARG A 290 18.10 -14.98 12.23
C ARG A 290 18.68 -16.38 12.39
N VAL A 291 20.00 -16.54 12.20
CA VAL A 291 20.67 -17.84 12.39
C VAL A 291 20.58 -18.27 13.85
N LYS A 292 20.81 -17.34 14.79
CA LYS A 292 20.68 -17.60 16.23
C LYS A 292 19.27 -18.05 16.60
N GLN A 293 18.24 -17.33 16.15
CA GLN A 293 16.84 -17.69 16.42
C GLN A 293 16.45 -19.03 15.79
N ALA A 294 16.90 -19.31 14.57
CA ALA A 294 16.67 -20.59 13.92
C ALA A 294 17.31 -21.75 14.69
N LYS A 295 18.54 -21.57 15.20
CA LYS A 295 19.20 -22.57 16.04
C LYS A 295 18.39 -22.88 17.30
N VAL A 296 18.01 -21.84 18.05
CA VAL A 296 17.19 -21.98 19.27
C VAL A 296 15.85 -22.67 18.97
N TYR A 297 15.20 -22.30 17.86
CA TYR A 297 13.96 -22.92 17.43
C TYR A 297 14.11 -24.43 17.21
N TRP A 298 15.12 -24.86 16.46
CA TRP A 298 15.34 -26.28 16.18
C TRP A 298 15.78 -27.07 17.42
N GLU A 299 16.57 -26.45 18.31
CA GLU A 299 16.91 -27.05 19.60
C GLU A 299 15.66 -27.30 20.47
N ASN A 300 14.75 -26.32 20.54
CA ASN A 300 13.50 -26.46 21.28
C ASN A 300 12.58 -27.53 20.65
N GLN A 301 12.47 -27.57 19.32
CA GLN A 301 11.71 -28.61 18.63
C GLN A 301 12.28 -30.01 18.87
N SER A 302 13.61 -30.14 18.85
CA SER A 302 14.29 -31.40 19.15
C SER A 302 14.04 -31.87 20.59
N ARG A 303 14.12 -30.96 21.57
CA ARG A 303 13.81 -31.26 22.97
C ARG A 303 12.36 -31.68 23.17
N ALA A 304 11.42 -30.94 22.60
CA ALA A 304 10.00 -31.28 22.63
C ALA A 304 9.72 -32.66 22.01
N PHE A 305 10.39 -32.99 20.90
CA PHE A 305 10.29 -34.32 20.27
C PHE A 305 10.86 -35.43 21.15
N MET A 306 11.97 -35.17 21.85
CA MET A 306 12.59 -36.11 22.79
C MET A 306 11.87 -36.19 24.15
N GLY A 307 10.87 -35.34 24.42
CA GLY A 307 10.15 -35.29 25.68
C GLY A 307 10.96 -34.76 26.87
N ILE A 308 11.99 -33.94 26.59
CA ILE A 308 12.86 -33.27 27.59
C ILE A 308 12.44 -31.81 27.70
#